data_AF-A0A7W8CZ41-F1
#
_entry.id   AF-A0A7W8CZ41-F1
#
_cell.length_a   1.000
_cell.length_b   1.000
_cell.length_c   1.000
_cell.angle_alpha   90.00
_cell.angle_beta   90.00
_cell.angle_gamma   90.00
#
_symmetry.space_group_name_H-M   'P 1'
#
loop_
_entity.id
_entity.type
_entity.pdbx_description
1 polymer ?
#
loop_
_entity_poly.entity_id
_entity_poly.type
_entity_poly.pdbx_seq_one_letter_code
_entity_poly.pdbx_strand_id
1 'polypeptide(L)'
;MIDTRSRMMDFSGEVNVTTDADEMEDLYNRAKNLPDGDDKIILLKKAFELYRGRLFIQGEDDIGTWLYAYTTHYNQVYVDLTSALLTTLGHIKDYRCIMDYGPRALEIEPGILTAYYWIIIAADETGNSVAREKFLQKAAEDLIDEENEKLMKLLALQNHMS
;
A
#
# COMPACT_ATOMS: atom_id res chain seq x y z
N MET A 1 35.00 -4.98 -45.62
CA MET A 1 34.49 -5.85 -44.54
C MET A 1 33.82 -4.93 -43.53
N ILE A 2 32.49 -4.85 -43.56
CA ILE A 2 31.72 -3.95 -42.70
C ILE A 2 31.43 -4.74 -41.43
N ASP A 3 32.04 -4.31 -40.33
CA ASP A 3 31.74 -4.84 -39.00
C ASP A 3 30.40 -4.26 -38.55
N THR A 4 29.39 -5.12 -38.56
CA THR A 4 28.03 -4.78 -38.12
C THR A 4 27.81 -5.28 -36.70
N ARG A 5 27.55 -4.32 -35.81
CA ARG A 5 26.77 -4.42 -34.55
C ARG A 5 27.56 -4.67 -33.25
N SER A 6 28.48 -3.75 -32.94
CA SER A 6 28.49 -3.19 -31.59
C SER A 6 27.41 -2.11 -31.50
N ARG A 7 26.20 -2.50 -31.09
CA ARG A 7 25.16 -1.58 -30.58
C ARG A 7 24.88 -1.96 -29.14
N MET A 8 25.92 -1.96 -28.31
CA MET A 8 25.71 -1.80 -26.89
C MET A 8 25.63 -0.28 -26.68
N MET A 9 24.43 0.24 -26.38
CA MET A 9 24.31 1.63 -25.94
C MET A 9 25.09 1.72 -24.62
N ASP A 10 26.21 2.41 -24.66
CA ASP A 10 26.97 2.76 -23.48
C ASP A 10 26.23 3.91 -22.79
N PHE A 11 25.56 3.62 -21.67
CA PHE A 11 24.98 4.64 -20.78
C PHE A 11 26.06 5.20 -19.85
N SER A 12 27.20 5.61 -20.40
CA SER A 12 28.26 6.28 -19.64
C SER A 12 27.98 7.80 -19.58
N GLY A 13 27.06 8.16 -18.71
CA GLY A 13 26.78 9.54 -18.31
C GLY A 13 25.65 9.56 -17.30
N GLU A 14 25.92 10.00 -16.07
CA GLU A 14 25.05 10.05 -14.89
C GLU A 14 23.59 10.44 -15.19
N VAL A 15 22.79 9.47 -15.59
CA VAL A 15 21.34 9.54 -15.58
C VAL A 15 20.91 8.53 -14.54
N ASN A 16 20.63 9.01 -13.32
CA ASN A 16 19.95 8.19 -12.32
C ASN A 16 18.51 8.02 -12.79
N VAL A 17 18.26 6.97 -13.59
CA VAL A 17 16.90 6.55 -13.92
C VAL A 17 16.34 5.89 -12.66
N THR A 18 15.64 6.68 -11.84
CA THR A 18 14.86 6.19 -10.70
C THR A 18 13.45 5.86 -11.21
N THR A 19 12.91 4.72 -10.81
CA THR A 19 11.51 4.37 -11.11
C THR A 19 10.58 4.90 -10.03
N ASP A 20 9.28 5.04 -10.34
CA ASP A 20 8.27 5.39 -9.32
C ASP A 20 8.27 4.40 -8.14
N ALA A 21 8.62 3.13 -8.40
CA ALA A 21 8.73 2.09 -7.39
C ALA A 21 9.93 2.33 -6.45
N ASP A 22 11.08 2.71 -7.02
CA ASP A 22 12.27 3.08 -6.25
C ASP A 22 12.02 4.34 -5.40
N GLU A 23 11.39 5.37 -5.99
CA GLU A 23 11.07 6.60 -5.27
C GLU A 23 10.04 6.36 -4.15
N MET A 24 9.06 5.48 -4.38
CA MET A 24 8.12 5.04 -3.33
C MET A 24 8.88 4.43 -2.15
N GLU A 25 9.77 3.48 -2.42
CA GLU A 25 10.52 2.78 -1.37
C GLU A 25 11.45 3.74 -0.62
N ASP A 26 12.13 4.66 -1.31
CA ASP A 26 12.97 5.67 -0.69
C ASP A 26 12.18 6.62 0.22
N LEU A 27 11.01 7.10 -0.24
CA LEU A 27 10.12 7.94 0.56
C LEU A 27 9.60 7.17 1.79
N TYR A 28 9.23 5.90 1.62
CA TYR A 28 8.79 5.05 2.72
C TYR A 28 9.91 4.84 3.75
N ASN A 29 11.12 4.50 3.31
CA ASN A 29 12.29 4.31 4.17
C ASN A 29 12.65 5.58 4.96
N ARG A 30 12.52 6.77 4.34
CA ARG A 30 12.67 8.05 5.04
C ARG A 30 11.58 8.25 6.09
N ALA A 31 10.33 7.95 5.75
CA ALA A 31 9.20 8.11 6.66
C ALA A 31 9.29 7.19 7.90
N LYS A 32 9.86 5.98 7.76
CA LYS A 32 10.07 5.05 8.89
C LYS A 32 10.98 5.62 9.98
N ASN A 33 11.92 6.48 9.59
CA ASN A 33 12.90 7.08 10.50
C ASN A 33 12.41 8.40 11.13
N LEU A 34 11.22 8.89 10.74
CA LEU A 34 10.62 10.08 11.33
C LEU A 34 9.75 9.71 12.55
N PRO A 35 9.69 10.59 13.57
CA PRO A 35 8.68 10.47 14.61
C PRO A 35 7.28 10.61 14.00
N ASP A 36 6.27 10.11 14.72
CA ASP A 36 4.87 10.29 14.31
C ASP A 36 4.52 11.77 14.31
N GLY A 37 3.93 12.24 13.21
CA GLY A 37 3.59 13.64 12.98
C GLY A 37 3.38 13.96 11.51
N ASP A 38 3.14 15.24 11.22
CA ASP A 38 2.75 15.71 9.88
C ASP A 38 3.80 15.38 8.81
N ASP A 39 5.08 15.53 9.11
CA ASP A 39 6.17 15.26 8.16
C ASP A 39 6.16 13.78 7.70
N LYS A 40 5.93 12.85 8.64
CA LYS A 40 5.80 11.43 8.33
C LYS A 40 4.59 11.18 7.44
N ILE A 41 3.44 11.76 7.77
CA ILE A 41 2.20 11.62 6.98
C ILE A 41 2.41 12.16 5.56
N ILE A 42 3.10 13.30 5.40
CA ILE A 42 3.38 13.90 4.09
C ILE A 42 4.23 12.95 3.24
N LEU A 43 5.28 12.34 3.80
CA LEU A 43 6.09 11.38 3.05
C LEU A 43 5.32 10.11 2.69
N LEU A 44 4.54 9.57 3.64
CA LEU A 44 3.73 8.38 3.40
C LEU A 44 2.67 8.62 2.31
N LYS A 45 1.99 9.78 2.31
CA LYS A 45 1.03 10.16 1.26
C LYS A 45 1.70 10.30 -0.11
N LYS A 46 2.90 10.88 -0.17
CA LYS A 46 3.67 10.98 -1.42
C LYS A 46 4.05 9.61 -1.96
N ALA A 47 4.60 8.75 -1.11
CA ALA A 47 4.95 7.38 -1.49
C ALA A 47 3.73 6.61 -2.00
N PHE A 48 2.58 6.76 -1.33
CA PHE A 48 1.34 6.07 -1.70
C PHE A 48 0.87 6.42 -3.13
N GLU A 49 1.03 7.67 -3.56
CA GLU A 49 0.59 8.12 -4.88
C GLU A 49 1.47 7.61 -6.05
N LEU A 50 2.64 7.05 -5.76
CA LEU A 50 3.57 6.54 -6.78
C LEU A 50 3.25 5.10 -7.20
N TYR A 51 2.53 4.33 -6.38
CA TYR A 51 2.18 2.95 -6.71
C TYR A 51 0.78 2.86 -7.32
N ARG A 52 0.69 2.45 -8.59
CA ARG A 52 -0.56 2.40 -9.37
C ARG A 52 -1.14 1.01 -9.54
N GLY A 53 -0.49 -0.03 -9.03
CA GLY A 53 -0.86 -1.43 -9.24
C GLY A 53 0.36 -2.32 -9.36
N ARG A 54 0.15 -3.63 -9.44
CA ARG A 54 1.25 -4.59 -9.65
C ARG A 54 2.06 -4.20 -10.89
N LEU A 55 3.37 -4.20 -10.74
CA LEU A 55 4.28 -3.93 -11.85
C LEU A 55 4.24 -5.09 -12.85
N PHE A 56 4.33 -4.80 -14.14
CA PHE A 56 4.48 -5.79 -15.21
C PHE A 56 3.34 -6.81 -15.43
N ILE A 57 2.08 -6.46 -15.12
CA ILE A 57 0.89 -7.33 -15.30
C ILE A 57 0.78 -7.95 -16.72
N GLN A 58 1.28 -7.29 -17.76
CA GLN A 58 1.23 -7.79 -19.15
C GLN A 58 2.41 -8.68 -19.55
N GLY A 59 3.41 -8.88 -18.68
CA GLY A 59 4.63 -9.64 -18.98
C GLY A 59 4.92 -10.78 -18.02
N GLU A 60 4.04 -11.06 -17.05
CA GLU A 60 4.28 -12.12 -16.04
C GLU A 60 4.42 -13.51 -16.65
N ASP A 61 3.68 -13.83 -17.72
CA ASP A 61 3.71 -15.15 -18.36
C ASP A 61 5.02 -15.42 -19.16
N ASP A 62 5.73 -14.37 -19.57
CA ASP A 62 6.88 -14.44 -20.48
C ASP A 62 8.24 -14.13 -19.81
N ILE A 63 8.25 -13.77 -18.52
CA ILE A 63 9.46 -13.22 -17.87
C ILE A 63 9.80 -14.00 -16.59
N GLY A 64 11.05 -14.47 -16.52
CA GLY A 64 11.53 -15.43 -15.50
C GLY A 64 11.50 -14.95 -14.04
N THR A 65 11.86 -15.85 -13.13
CA THR A 65 11.74 -15.74 -11.65
C THR A 65 12.27 -14.43 -11.02
N TRP A 66 13.22 -13.75 -11.65
CA TRP A 66 13.75 -12.47 -11.15
C TRP A 66 12.69 -11.35 -11.17
N LEU A 67 11.80 -11.35 -12.17
CA LEU A 67 10.73 -10.35 -12.26
C LEU A 67 9.69 -10.60 -11.18
N TYR A 68 9.33 -11.86 -10.92
CA TYR A 68 8.41 -12.23 -9.85
C TYR A 68 8.91 -11.78 -8.47
N ALA A 69 10.20 -11.97 -8.18
CA ALA A 69 10.80 -11.47 -6.94
C ALA A 69 10.72 -9.94 -6.84
N TYR A 70 10.95 -9.24 -7.95
CA TYR A 70 10.85 -7.79 -8.02
C TYR A 70 9.42 -7.28 -7.80
N THR A 71 8.42 -7.86 -8.48
CA THR A 71 7.02 -7.46 -8.34
C THR A 71 6.49 -7.74 -6.95
N THR A 72 6.86 -8.89 -6.37
CA THR A 72 6.49 -9.28 -5.01
C THR A 72 7.09 -8.32 -3.98
N HIS A 73 8.35 -7.90 -4.15
CA HIS A 73 9.00 -6.93 -3.26
C HIS A 73 8.24 -5.60 -3.19
N TYR A 74 7.97 -4.96 -4.33
CA TYR A 74 7.28 -3.66 -4.30
C TYR A 74 5.81 -3.76 -3.91
N ASN A 75 5.15 -4.89 -4.16
CA ASN A 75 3.82 -5.15 -3.60
C ASN A 75 3.89 -5.19 -2.06
N GLN A 76 4.87 -5.88 -1.48
CA GLN A 76 5.07 -5.88 -0.03
C GLN A 76 5.39 -4.48 0.53
N VAL A 77 6.26 -3.72 -0.14
CA VAL A 77 6.56 -2.33 0.25
C VAL A 77 5.28 -1.49 0.26
N TYR A 78 4.42 -1.65 -0.74
CA TYR A 78 3.14 -0.96 -0.81
C TYR A 78 2.18 -1.33 0.35
N VAL A 79 2.09 -2.62 0.70
CA VAL A 79 1.28 -3.10 1.83
C VAL A 79 1.78 -2.50 3.16
N ASP A 80 3.09 -2.51 3.37
CA ASP A 80 3.73 -1.99 4.58
C ASP A 80 3.56 -0.47 4.70
N LEU A 81 3.74 0.24 3.58
CA LEU A 81 3.51 1.68 3.44
C LEU A 81 2.07 2.05 3.76
N THR A 82 1.11 1.35 3.16
CA THR A 82 -0.34 1.58 3.36
C THR A 82 -0.70 1.36 4.82
N SER A 83 -0.23 0.27 5.42
CA SER A 83 -0.47 -0.04 6.83
C SER A 83 0.08 1.06 7.76
N ALA A 84 1.27 1.57 7.47
CA ALA A 84 1.87 2.67 8.22
C ALA A 84 1.08 3.98 8.06
N LEU A 85 0.65 4.32 6.84
CA LEU A 85 -0.14 5.51 6.56
C LEU A 85 -1.46 5.50 7.33
N LEU A 86 -2.25 4.43 7.19
CA LEU A 86 -3.57 4.34 7.81
C LEU A 86 -3.50 4.30 9.33
N THR A 87 -2.49 3.62 9.89
CA THR A 87 -2.25 3.62 11.34
C THR A 87 -1.90 5.01 11.87
N THR A 88 -1.03 5.74 11.16
CA THR A 88 -0.66 7.11 11.54
C THR A 88 -1.86 8.05 11.49
N LEU A 89 -2.67 7.97 10.43
CA LEU A 89 -3.93 8.73 10.31
C LEU A 89 -4.94 8.35 11.40
N GLY A 90 -5.03 7.07 11.75
CA GLY A 90 -5.90 6.56 12.80
C GLY A 90 -5.55 7.11 14.17
N HIS A 91 -4.25 7.17 14.51
CA HIS A 91 -3.78 7.75 15.77
C HIS A 91 -4.17 9.23 15.94
N ILE A 92 -4.18 10.01 14.85
CA ILE A 92 -4.62 11.41 14.85
C ILE A 92 -6.11 11.58 14.55
N LYS A 93 -6.86 10.48 14.41
CA LYS A 93 -8.30 10.45 14.10
C LYS A 93 -8.68 11.18 12.81
N ASP A 94 -7.79 11.20 11.80
CA ASP A 94 -8.10 11.74 10.48
C ASP A 94 -8.86 10.70 9.65
N TYR A 95 -10.09 10.43 10.08
CA TYR A 95 -10.99 9.45 9.46
C TYR A 95 -11.37 9.83 8.03
N ARG A 96 -11.38 11.12 7.71
CA ARG A 96 -11.59 11.59 6.33
C ARG A 96 -10.48 11.06 5.42
N CYS A 97 -9.22 11.29 5.77
CA CYS A 97 -8.12 10.76 4.96
C CYS A 97 -8.13 9.23 4.90
N ILE A 98 -8.48 8.54 6.00
CA ILE A 98 -8.63 7.07 5.95
C ILE A 98 -9.65 6.64 4.89
N MET A 99 -10.79 7.32 4.81
CA MET A 99 -11.82 7.04 3.81
C MET A 99 -11.42 7.44 2.38
N ASP A 100 -10.43 8.33 2.22
CA ASP A 100 -9.87 8.70 0.92
C ASP A 100 -8.80 7.68 0.44
N TYR A 101 -7.93 7.20 1.34
CA TYR A 101 -6.78 6.34 0.98
C TYR A 101 -7.08 4.84 1.11
N GLY A 102 -7.81 4.42 2.14
CA GLY A 102 -8.06 3.01 2.43
C GLY A 102 -8.77 2.26 1.30
N PRO A 103 -9.93 2.74 0.81
CA PRO A 103 -10.64 2.10 -0.30
C PRO A 103 -9.80 1.99 -1.58
N ARG A 104 -9.07 3.05 -1.93
CA ARG A 104 -8.13 3.04 -3.07
C ARG A 104 -7.04 1.99 -2.89
N ALA A 105 -6.58 1.78 -1.65
CA ALA A 105 -5.58 0.77 -1.39
C ALA A 105 -6.10 -0.64 -1.64
N LEU A 106 -7.34 -0.91 -1.22
CA LEU A 106 -8.00 -2.20 -1.41
C LEU A 106 -8.41 -2.49 -2.86
N GLU A 107 -8.50 -1.47 -3.72
CA GLU A 107 -8.63 -1.66 -5.17
C GLU A 107 -7.34 -2.21 -5.80
N ILE A 108 -6.18 -1.90 -5.22
CA ILE A 108 -4.87 -2.34 -5.68
C ILE A 108 -4.48 -3.68 -5.04
N GLU A 109 -4.60 -3.79 -3.73
CA GLU A 109 -4.27 -4.99 -2.97
C GLU A 109 -5.38 -5.29 -1.96
N PRO A 110 -6.30 -6.20 -2.28
CA PRO A 110 -7.45 -6.52 -1.43
C PRO A 110 -7.06 -7.16 -0.09
N GLY A 111 -5.88 -7.77 0.04
CA GLY A 111 -5.45 -8.51 1.24
C GLY A 111 -5.00 -7.66 2.43
N ILE A 112 -5.19 -6.34 2.44
CA ILE A 112 -4.62 -5.47 3.48
C ILE A 112 -5.56 -5.39 4.71
N LEU A 113 -5.36 -6.29 5.68
CA LEU A 113 -6.12 -6.31 6.95
C LEU A 113 -6.17 -4.93 7.65
N THR A 114 -5.02 -4.24 7.74
CA THR A 114 -4.92 -2.91 8.38
C THR A 114 -5.85 -1.89 7.72
N ALA A 115 -6.05 -1.99 6.41
CA ALA A 115 -6.94 -1.09 5.68
C ALA A 115 -8.39 -1.35 6.04
N TYR A 116 -8.83 -2.62 6.06
CA TYR A 116 -10.17 -2.96 6.52
C TYR A 116 -10.43 -2.48 7.94
N TYR A 117 -9.50 -2.73 8.86
CA TYR A 117 -9.62 -2.28 10.24
C TYR A 117 -9.88 -0.78 10.31
N TRP A 118 -8.98 0.05 9.75
CA TRP A 118 -9.10 1.50 9.88
C TRP A 118 -10.31 2.08 9.13
N ILE A 119 -10.69 1.53 7.97
CA ILE A 119 -11.89 1.96 7.24
C ILE A 119 -13.14 1.70 8.08
N ILE A 120 -13.23 0.53 8.72
CA ILE A 120 -14.38 0.19 9.56
C ILE A 120 -14.43 1.10 10.79
N ILE A 121 -13.29 1.36 11.44
CA ILE A 121 -13.22 2.35 12.54
C ILE A 121 -13.68 3.73 12.08
N ALA A 122 -13.15 4.22 10.95
CA ALA A 122 -13.51 5.51 10.40
C ALA A 122 -15.01 5.60 10.05
N ALA A 123 -15.59 4.52 9.53
CA ALA A 123 -17.01 4.44 9.23
C ALA A 123 -17.87 4.48 10.51
N ASP A 124 -17.49 3.74 11.55
CA ASP A 124 -18.18 3.77 12.85
C ASP A 124 -18.13 5.17 13.48
N GLU A 125 -16.95 5.79 13.51
CA GLU A 125 -16.73 7.11 14.11
C GLU A 125 -17.41 8.26 13.34
N THR A 126 -17.68 8.06 12.05
CA THR A 126 -18.41 9.03 11.21
C THR A 126 -19.90 8.70 11.07
N GLY A 127 -20.39 7.64 11.73
CA GLY A 127 -21.79 7.20 11.66
C GLY A 127 -22.21 6.66 10.28
N ASN A 128 -21.26 6.22 9.46
CA ASN A 128 -21.49 5.72 8.12
C ASN A 128 -21.70 4.19 8.12
N SER A 129 -22.87 3.75 8.58
CA SER A 129 -23.22 2.32 8.67
C SER A 129 -23.17 1.59 7.33
N VAL A 130 -23.50 2.28 6.23
CA VAL A 130 -23.47 1.70 4.88
C VAL A 130 -22.03 1.33 4.47
N ALA A 131 -21.07 2.23 4.69
CA ALA A 131 -19.68 1.93 4.42
C ALA A 131 -19.17 0.79 5.32
N ARG A 132 -19.53 0.83 6.60
CA ARG A 132 -19.15 -0.20 7.57
C ARG A 132 -19.58 -1.61 7.14
N GLU A 133 -20.86 -1.78 6.81
CA GLU A 133 -21.41 -3.07 6.36
C GLU A 133 -20.75 -3.54 5.06
N LYS A 134 -20.58 -2.62 4.11
CA LYS A 134 -19.90 -2.90 2.83
C LYS A 134 -18.48 -3.45 3.06
N PHE A 135 -17.69 -2.78 3.90
CA PHE A 135 -16.29 -3.19 4.12
C PHE A 135 -16.15 -4.42 5.01
N LEU A 136 -17.10 -4.71 5.90
CA LEU A 136 -17.16 -5.98 6.61
C LEU A 136 -17.43 -7.15 5.67
N GLN A 137 -18.40 -7.00 4.77
CA GLN A 137 -18.68 -8.03 3.77
C GLN A 137 -17.45 -8.23 2.86
N LYS A 138 -16.88 -7.14 2.36
CA LYS A 138 -15.70 -7.19 1.49
C LYS A 138 -14.49 -7.84 2.18
N ALA A 139 -14.26 -7.56 3.47
CA ALA A 139 -13.20 -8.20 4.24
C ALA A 139 -13.37 -9.72 4.33
N ALA A 140 -14.60 -10.22 4.49
CA ALA A 140 -14.88 -11.64 4.54
C ALA A 140 -14.70 -12.34 3.17
N GLU A 141 -14.72 -11.58 2.08
CA GLU A 141 -14.49 -12.09 0.72
C GLU A 141 -13.00 -12.04 0.34
N ASP A 142 -12.29 -10.98 0.75
CA ASP A 142 -10.92 -10.70 0.28
C ASP A 142 -9.82 -11.22 1.22
N LEU A 143 -10.07 -11.28 2.54
CA LEU A 143 -9.08 -11.76 3.51
C LEU A 143 -9.14 -13.28 3.67
N ILE A 144 -7.99 -13.89 3.95
CA ILE A 144 -7.97 -15.30 4.37
C ILE A 144 -8.65 -15.45 5.74
N ASP A 145 -9.15 -16.65 6.04
CA ASP A 145 -9.93 -16.93 7.25
C ASP A 145 -9.22 -16.47 8.52
N GLU A 146 -7.91 -16.72 8.66
CA GLU A 146 -7.14 -16.31 9.83
C GLU A 146 -7.05 -14.79 9.98
N GLU A 147 -6.94 -14.07 8.87
CA GLU A 147 -6.88 -12.60 8.85
C GLU A 147 -8.24 -11.98 9.14
N ASN A 148 -9.30 -12.54 8.57
CA ASN A 148 -10.66 -12.11 8.85
C ASN A 148 -11.04 -12.34 10.33
N GLU A 149 -10.70 -13.51 10.89
CA GLU A 149 -10.87 -13.76 12.32
C GLU A 149 -10.12 -12.76 13.19
N LYS A 150 -8.88 -12.43 12.80
CA LYS A 150 -8.06 -11.43 13.50
C LYS A 150 -8.70 -10.05 13.43
N LEU A 151 -9.20 -9.64 12.26
CA LEU A 151 -9.92 -8.38 12.09
C LEU A 151 -11.14 -8.32 13.03
N MET A 152 -11.96 -9.36 13.06
CA MET A 152 -13.14 -9.40 13.94
C MET A 152 -12.78 -9.31 15.43
N LYS A 153 -11.70 -9.96 15.85
CA LYS A 153 -11.17 -9.84 17.23
C LYS A 153 -10.73 -8.41 17.54
N LEU A 154 -10.01 -7.74 16.62
CA LEU A 154 -9.56 -6.35 16.80
C LEU A 154 -10.74 -5.37 16.92
N LEU A 155 -11.76 -5.52 16.07
CA LEU A 155 -12.96 -4.69 16.11
C LEU A 155 -13.76 -4.88 17.40
N ALA A 156 -13.89 -6.12 17.87
CA ALA A 156 -14.57 -6.41 19.13
C ALA A 156 -13.87 -5.74 20.34
N LEU A 157 -12.53 -5.76 20.38
CA LEU A 157 -11.76 -5.11 21.44
C LEU A 157 -11.96 -3.59 21.46
N GLN A 158 -12.01 -2.95 20.29
CA GLN A 158 -12.22 -1.51 20.20
C GLN A 158 -13.62 -1.09 20.68
N ASN A 159 -14.68 -1.84 20.35
CA ASN A 159 -16.04 -1.59 20.85
C ASN A 159 -16.17 -1.67 22.39
N HIS A 160 -15.26 -2.36 23.08
CA HIS A 160 -15.24 -2.42 24.54
C HIS A 160 -14.48 -1.27 25.20
N MET A 161 -13.72 -0.48 24.43
CA MET A 161 -12.90 0.63 24.92
C MET A 161 -13.50 2.02 24.66
N SER A 162 -14.47 2.12 23.74
CA SER A 162 -15.26 3.33 23.45
C SER A 162 -16.48 3.45 24.36
#